data_AF-A0A6N7ZNG2-F1
#
_entry.id   AF-A0A6N7ZNG2-F1
#
_cell.length_a   1.000
_cell.length_b   1.000
_cell.length_c   1.000
_cell.angle_alpha   90.00
_cell.angle_beta   90.00
_cell.angle_gamma   90.00
#
_symmetry.space_group_name_H-M   'P 1'
#
loop_
_entity.id
_entity.type
_entity.pdbx_description
1 polymer ?
#
loop_
_entity_poly.entity_id
_entity_poly.type
_entity_poly.pdbx_seq_one_letter_code
_entity_poly.pdbx_strand_id
1 'polypeptide(L)' 'YDPSSPIAAPPGCSNHGLGYAVDLGGGVQAFGTPQYEWLKQNAETYGWTHPDFAEPDGRVPEPWHWESVLARADS' A
#
# COMPACT_ATOMS: atom_id res chain seq x y z
N TYR A 1 11.53 -13.86 -3.63
CA TYR A 1 10.84 -13.58 -4.90
C TYR A 1 10.45 -14.91 -5.49
N ASP A 2 9.17 -15.21 -5.46
CA ASP A 2 8.61 -16.28 -6.28
C ASP A 2 8.20 -15.61 -7.59
N PRO A 3 8.80 -15.94 -8.74
CA PRO A 3 8.45 -15.33 -10.02
C PRO A 3 7.00 -15.61 -10.44
N SER A 4 6.32 -16.56 -9.79
CA SER A 4 4.90 -16.83 -10.00
C SER A 4 3.97 -15.99 -9.13
N SER A 5 4.50 -15.24 -8.15
CA SER A 5 3.69 -14.36 -7.30
C SER A 5 3.26 -13.10 -8.08
N PRO A 6 1.96 -12.88 -8.31
CA PRO A 6 1.49 -11.72 -9.06
C PRO A 6 1.44 -10.44 -8.22
N ILE A 7 1.70 -10.54 -6.91
CA ILE A 7 1.55 -9.46 -5.92
C ILE A 7 2.89 -8.95 -5.37
N ALA A 8 4.01 -9.60 -5.71
CA ALA A 8 5.34 -9.13 -5.30
C ALA A 8 6.11 -8.61 -6.51
N ALA A 9 6.52 -7.34 -6.46
CA ALA A 9 7.39 -6.77 -7.48
C ALA A 9 8.76 -7.50 -7.52
N PRO A 10 9.43 -7.53 -8.69
CA PRO A 10 10.81 -7.99 -8.78
C PRO A 10 11.74 -7.24 -7.79
N PRO A 11 12.82 -7.88 -7.31
CA PRO A 11 13.80 -7.21 -6.46
C PRO A 11 14.34 -5.93 -7.11
N GLY A 12 14.41 -4.83 -6.36
CA GLY A 12 14.84 -3.52 -6.86
C GLY A 12 13.76 -2.71 -7.57
N CYS A 13 12.53 -3.24 -7.71
CA CYS A 13 11.42 -2.55 -8.39
C CYS A 13 10.25 -2.18 -7.45
N SER A 14 10.38 -2.39 -6.14
CA SER A 14 9.33 -2.10 -5.15
C SER A 14 9.58 -0.81 -4.37
N ASN A 15 8.52 -0.04 -4.11
CA ASN A 15 8.54 1.12 -3.21
C ASN A 15 8.90 0.75 -1.77
N HIS A 16 8.66 -0.50 -1.34
CA HIS A 16 9.15 -1.01 -0.05
C HIS A 16 10.68 -0.97 0.05
N GLY A 17 11.38 -1.24 -1.05
CA GLY A 17 12.85 -1.20 -1.10
C GLY A 17 13.43 0.21 -0.98
N LEU A 18 12.61 1.23 -1.21
CA LEU A 18 12.97 2.65 -1.07
C LEU A 18 12.55 3.23 0.29
N GLY A 19 11.85 2.46 1.12
CA GLY A 19 11.27 2.94 2.37
C GLY A 19 10.02 3.82 2.18
N TYR A 20 9.39 3.76 1.00
CA TYR A 20 8.20 4.57 0.67
C TYR A 20 6.88 3.85 0.89
N ALA A 21 6.90 2.56 1.23
CA ALA A 21 5.70 1.77 1.41
C ALA A 21 5.76 0.90 2.67
N VAL A 22 4.59 0.60 3.22
CA VAL A 22 4.38 -0.33 4.33
C VAL A 22 3.20 -1.25 4.06
N ASP A 23 3.28 -2.47 4.58
CA ASP A 23 2.17 -3.41 4.61
C ASP A 23 1.60 -3.48 6.02
N LEU A 24 0.30 -3.25 6.16
CA LEU A 24 -0.39 -3.20 7.45
C LEU A 24 -1.31 -4.41 7.66
N GLY A 25 -1.15 -5.06 8.82
CA GLY A 25 -2.06 -6.09 9.32
C GLY A 25 -3.10 -5.53 10.29
N GLY A 26 -3.61 -6.40 11.18
CA GLY A 26 -4.46 -5.95 12.30
C GLY A 26 -5.89 -5.55 11.90
N GLY A 27 -6.37 -6.01 10.75
CA GLY A 27 -7.69 -5.70 10.19
C GLY A 27 -7.60 -4.95 8.87
N VAL A 28 -6.50 -4.25 8.60
CA VAL A 28 -6.29 -3.51 7.35
C VAL A 28 -6.13 -4.42 6.15
N GLN A 29 -5.62 -5.64 6.32
CA GLN A 29 -5.34 -6.60 5.25
C GLN A 29 -6.56 -7.17 4.51
N ALA A 30 -7.76 -6.65 4.78
CA ALA A 30 -9.00 -6.97 4.06
C ALA A 30 -9.79 -5.70 3.77
N PHE A 31 -10.32 -5.57 2.57
CA PHE A 31 -11.18 -4.45 2.17
C PHE A 31 -12.46 -4.38 3.02
N GLY A 32 -12.96 -3.15 3.24
CA GLY A 32 -14.24 -2.90 3.92
C GLY A 32 -14.25 -3.14 5.43
N THR A 33 -13.11 -3.51 6.02
CA THR A 33 -13.00 -3.58 7.48
C THR A 33 -13.00 -2.17 8.09
N PRO A 34 -13.43 -2.01 9.35
CA PRO A 34 -13.36 -0.71 10.02
C PRO A 34 -11.97 -0.07 10.01
N GLN A 35 -10.91 -0.88 10.09
CA GLN A 35 -9.53 -0.41 10.05
C GLN A 35 -9.10 0.08 8.67
N TYR A 36 -9.45 -0.67 7.61
CA TYR A 36 -9.22 -0.23 6.23
C TYR A 36 -9.97 1.07 5.93
N GLU A 37 -11.26 1.14 6.27
CA GLU A 37 -12.08 2.33 6.06
C GLU A 37 -11.57 3.54 6.86
N TRP A 38 -11.05 3.32 8.07
CA TRP A 38 -10.41 4.38 8.84
C TRP A 38 -9.18 4.92 8.11
N LEU A 39 -8.31 4.06 7.58
CA LEU A 39 -7.16 4.53 6.80
C LEU A 39 -7.61 5.26 5.52
N LYS A 40 -8.60 4.75 4.79
CA LYS A 40 -9.14 5.41 3.60
C LYS A 40 -9.61 6.84 3.87
N GLN A 41 -10.14 7.10 5.06
CA GLN A 41 -10.64 8.42 5.45
C GLN A 41 -9.58 9.34 6.05
N ASN A 42 -8.48 8.79 6.62
CA ASN A 42 -7.56 9.56 7.46
C ASN A 42 -6.11 9.57 6.98
N ALA A 43 -5.66 8.57 6.22
CA ALA A 43 -4.25 8.35 5.90
C ALA A 43 -3.59 9.55 5.21
N GLU A 44 -4.31 10.25 4.32
CA GLU A 44 -3.79 11.42 3.61
C GLU A 44 -3.37 12.55 4.55
N THR A 45 -4.08 12.71 5.68
CA THR A 45 -3.74 13.70 6.72
C THR A 45 -2.36 13.44 7.33
N TYR A 46 -1.91 12.19 7.28
CA TYR A 46 -0.63 11.74 7.81
C TYR A 46 0.42 11.53 6.71
N GLY A 47 0.15 11.96 5.48
CA GLY A 47 1.07 11.82 4.37
C GLY A 47 1.16 10.41 3.81
N TRP A 48 0.09 9.64 3.92
CA TRP A 48 -0.02 8.29 3.36
C TRP A 48 -1.15 8.23 2.32
N THR A 49 -0.96 7.44 1.28
CA THR A 49 -1.96 7.17 0.25
C THR A 49 -2.15 5.68 0.04
N HIS A 50 -3.34 5.30 -0.39
CA HIS A 50 -3.62 3.98 -0.92
C HIS A 50 -3.60 4.09 -2.45
N PRO A 51 -2.58 3.54 -3.14
CA PRO A 51 -2.43 3.77 -4.57
C PRO A 51 -3.57 3.19 -5.40
N ASP A 52 -3.93 3.84 -6.51
CA ASP A 52 -5.01 3.38 -7.41
C ASP A 52 -4.86 1.92 -7.87
N PHE A 53 -3.62 1.44 -8.04
CA PHE A 53 -3.41 0.03 -8.45
C PHE A 53 -3.80 -0.97 -7.36
N ALA A 54 -3.79 -0.55 -6.09
CA ALA A 54 -4.03 -1.34 -4.89
C ALA A 54 -5.49 -1.29 -4.41
N GLU A 55 -6.33 -0.46 -5.03
CA GLU A 55 -7.77 -0.36 -4.76
C GLU A 55 -8.50 -1.70 -5.03
N PRO A 56 -9.73 -1.90 -4.49
CA PRO A 56 -10.53 -3.11 -4.72
C PRO A 56 -10.71 -3.48 -6.20
N ASP A 57 -10.82 -2.48 -7.08
CA ASP A 57 -10.94 -2.61 -8.53
C ASP A 57 -9.63 -2.31 -9.28
N GLY A 58 -8.53 -2.14 -8.52
CA GLY A 58 -7.19 -1.90 -9.04
C GLY A 58 -6.60 -3.12 -9.74
N ARG A 59 -5.49 -2.90 -10.44
CA ARG A 59 -4.79 -3.96 -11.19
C ARG A 59 -4.26 -5.07 -10.26
N VAL A 60 -3.84 -4.71 -9.05
CA VAL A 60 -3.33 -5.65 -8.04
C VAL A 60 -3.93 -5.24 -6.70
N PRO A 61 -5.16 -5.69 -6.37
CA PRO A 61 -5.84 -5.27 -5.14
C PRO A 61 -5.06 -5.69 -3.89
N GLU A 62 -4.62 -4.69 -3.12
CA GLU A 62 -3.74 -4.86 -1.95
C GLU A 62 -4.20 -3.92 -0.83
N PRO A 63 -5.18 -4.32 -0.01
CA PRO A 63 -5.73 -3.47 1.06
C PRO A 63 -4.70 -3.13 2.14
N TRP A 64 -3.64 -3.95 2.27
CA TRP A 64 -2.56 -3.77 3.21
C TRP A 64 -1.47 -2.79 2.75
N HIS A 65 -1.35 -2.48 1.45
CA HIS A 65 -0.21 -1.71 0.91
C HIS A 65 -0.51 -0.20 0.93
N TRP A 66 0.30 0.57 1.67
CA TRP A 66 0.16 2.01 1.78
C TRP A 66 1.48 2.71 1.49
N GLU A 67 1.44 3.85 0.79
CA GLU A 67 2.64 4.59 0.36
C GLU A 67 2.74 5.96 1.03
N SER A 68 3.94 6.34 1.48
CA SER A 68 4.22 7.67 2.01
C SER A 68 4.46 8.65 0.87
N VAL A 69 3.64 9.69 0.79
CA VAL A 69 3.87 10.80 -0.15
C VAL A 69 4.93 11.78 0.35
N LEU A 70 5.13 11.85 1.66
CA LEU A 70 6.16 12.71 2.27
C LEU A 70 7.57 12.17 1.99
N ALA A 71 7.80 10.88 2.24
CA ALA A 71 9.11 10.27 1.99
C ALA A 71 9.52 10.32 0.51
N ARG A 72 8.55 10.32 -0.40
CA ARG A 72 8.76 10.49 -1.85
C ARG A 72 8.97 11.95 -2.27
N ALA A 73 8.50 12.91 -1.48
CA ALA A 73 8.67 14.33 -1.78
C ALA A 73 10.06 14.83 -1.35
N ASP A 74 10.69 14.16 -0.37
CA ASP A 74 12.01 14.52 0.18
C ASP A 74 13.20 13.85 -0.57
N SER A 75 12.94 13.11 -1.64
CA SER A 75 13.93 12.39 -2.45
C SER A 75 14.27 13.09 -3.75
#